data_AF-A0A2J6SRW7-F1
#
_entry.id   AF-A0A2J6SRW7-F1
#
_cell.length_a   1.000
_cell.length_b   1.000
_cell.length_c   1.000
_cell.angle_alpha   90.00
_cell.angle_beta   90.00
_cell.angle_gamma   90.00
#
_symmetry.space_group_name_H-M   'P 1'
#
loop_
_entity.id
_entity.type
_entity.pdbx_description
1 polymer ?
#
loop_
_entity_poly.entity_id
_entity_poly.type
_entity_poly.pdbx_seq_one_letter_code
_entity_poly.pdbx_strand_id
1 'polypeptide(L)'
;IHNIDEKGARICIPAGEEVIVPIGIKEIYTGIPENRISLTIIEYISANGKAIPPVVIIPGVIIMVSWFHENITGHEVITVSPTGYTNEGICMVWLDHFIKHNDCGPNKEWHILLINEVTCHQADDFVLKAIYNKIRIV
;
A
#
# COMPACT_ATOMS: atom_id res chain seq x y z
N ILE A 1 14.68 -4.00 -12.57
CA ILE A 1 14.22 -2.66 -12.12
C ILE A 1 12.83 -2.84 -11.53
N HIS A 2 12.63 -2.24 -10.36
CA HIS A 2 11.55 -2.48 -9.43
C HIS A 2 11.04 -1.10 -9.00
N ASN A 3 9.76 -0.82 -9.17
CA ASN A 3 9.15 0.44 -8.74
C ASN A 3 8.18 0.17 -7.59
N ILE A 4 8.25 0.99 -6.56
CA ILE A 4 7.33 1.00 -5.42
C ILE A 4 6.69 2.38 -5.32
N ASP A 5 5.39 2.43 -5.01
CA ASP A 5 4.71 3.68 -4.71
C ASP A 5 3.61 3.49 -3.66
N GLU A 6 3.21 4.61 -3.04
CA GLU A 6 2.14 4.64 -2.04
C GLU A 6 0.87 5.28 -2.62
N LYS A 7 -0.28 4.66 -2.38
CA LYS A 7 -1.58 5.16 -2.78
C LYS A 7 -2.56 5.21 -1.62
N GLY A 8 -3.13 6.40 -1.39
CA GLY A 8 -4.28 6.56 -0.52
C GLY A 8 -5.59 6.11 -1.18
N ALA A 9 -6.38 5.29 -0.50
CA ALA A 9 -7.71 4.85 -0.90
C ALA A 9 -8.75 5.25 0.15
N ARG A 10 -9.81 5.95 -0.25
CA ARG A 10 -10.89 6.36 0.66
C ARG A 10 -12.01 5.32 0.66
N ILE A 11 -12.38 4.86 1.86
CA ILE A 11 -13.50 3.94 2.05
C ILE A 11 -14.81 4.72 1.92
N CYS A 12 -15.87 4.07 1.42
CA CYS A 12 -17.22 4.61 1.36
C CYS A 12 -17.40 5.89 0.51
N ILE A 13 -16.51 6.12 -0.47
CA ILE A 13 -16.72 7.16 -1.47
C ILE A 13 -17.49 6.55 -2.64
N PRO A 14 -18.77 6.94 -2.85
CA PRO A 14 -19.52 6.48 -4.00
C PRO A 14 -18.87 6.99 -5.29
N ALA A 15 -18.96 6.21 -6.36
CA ALA A 15 -18.69 6.71 -7.70
C ALA A 15 -19.70 7.82 -8.03
N GLY A 16 -19.35 8.72 -8.95
CA GLY A 16 -20.31 9.70 -9.46
C GLY A 16 -21.53 8.98 -10.06
N GLU A 17 -22.73 9.41 -9.69
CA GLU A 17 -23.99 8.84 -10.19
C GLU A 17 -24.58 9.75 -11.26
N GLU A 18 -25.03 9.16 -12.37
CA GLU A 18 -25.88 9.86 -13.34
C GLU A 18 -27.35 9.72 -12.91
N VAL A 19 -28.05 10.84 -12.79
CA VAL A 19 -29.46 10.86 -12.34
C VAL A 19 -30.34 11.65 -13.32
N ILE A 20 -31.55 11.15 -13.58
CA ILE A 20 -32.56 11.84 -14.38
C ILE A 20 -33.49 12.61 -13.42
N VAL A 21 -33.63 13.92 -13.64
CA VAL A 21 -34.40 14.81 -12.76
C VAL A 21 -35.36 15.71 -13.54
N PRO A 22 -36.52 16.09 -12.95
CA PRO A 22 -37.40 17.09 -13.54
C PRO A 22 -36.70 18.44 -13.71
N ILE A 23 -37.10 19.22 -14.74
CA ILE A 23 -36.48 20.49 -15.14
C ILE A 23 -36.40 21.55 -14.01
N GLY A 24 -37.26 21.44 -12.99
CA GLY A 24 -37.32 22.36 -11.86
C GLY A 24 -36.34 22.06 -10.72
N ILE A 25 -35.71 20.89 -10.71
CA ILE A 25 -34.76 20.49 -9.67
C ILE A 25 -33.35 20.95 -10.08
N LYS A 26 -32.77 21.85 -9.28
CA LYS A 26 -31.43 22.41 -9.54
C LYS A 26 -30.31 21.69 -8.80
N GLU A 27 -30.63 21.01 -7.70
CA GLU A 27 -29.66 20.32 -6.85
C GLU A 27 -30.27 19.04 -6.28
N ILE A 28 -29.46 17.98 -6.23
CA ILE A 28 -29.76 16.72 -5.55
C ILE A 28 -28.57 16.38 -4.66
N TYR A 29 -28.88 15.89 -3.46
CA TYR A 29 -27.91 15.54 -2.45
C TYR A 29 -27.98 14.05 -2.18
N THR A 30 -26.86 13.36 -2.29
CA THR A 30 -26.71 11.96 -1.86
C THR A 30 -26.02 11.95 -0.50
N GLY A 31 -26.60 11.24 0.46
CA GLY A 31 -25.99 11.05 1.77
C GLY A 31 -24.72 10.22 1.64
N ILE A 32 -23.57 10.81 2.00
CA ILE A 32 -22.30 10.08 2.08
C ILE A 32 -22.17 9.58 3.52
N PRO A 33 -21.85 8.29 3.75
CA PRO A 33 -21.52 7.81 5.09
C PRO A 33 -20.40 8.69 5.65
N GLU A 34 -20.58 9.25 6.85
CA GLU A 34 -19.63 10.23 7.42
C GLU A 34 -18.19 9.70 7.60
N ASN A 35 -18.01 8.38 7.51
CA ASN A 35 -16.74 7.72 7.73
C ASN A 35 -15.81 7.86 6.51
N ARG A 36 -15.02 8.94 6.46
CA ARG A 36 -14.00 9.21 5.42
C ARG A 36 -12.64 8.58 5.72
N ILE A 37 -12.61 7.40 6.32
CA ILE A 37 -11.36 6.70 6.59
C ILE A 37 -10.60 6.50 5.27
N SER A 38 -9.34 6.92 5.27
CA SER A 38 -8.40 6.65 4.19
C SER A 38 -7.46 5.54 4.61
N LEU A 39 -7.30 4.54 3.76
CA LEU A 39 -6.30 3.50 3.84
C LEU A 39 -5.09 3.90 3.02
N THR A 40 -3.91 3.46 3.41
CA THR A 40 -2.71 3.59 2.57
C THR A 40 -2.36 2.22 2.02
N ILE A 41 -2.07 2.14 0.73
CA ILE A 41 -1.70 0.92 0.03
C ILE A 41 -0.30 1.14 -0.54
N ILE A 42 0.62 0.25 -0.24
CA ILE A 42 1.96 0.23 -0.84
C ILE A 42 1.95 -0.82 -1.94
N GLU A 43 2.17 -0.38 -3.17
CA GLU A 43 2.13 -1.20 -4.37
C GLU A 43 3.52 -1.31 -5.01
N TYR A 44 3.69 -2.35 -5.82
CA TYR A 44 4.95 -2.66 -6.47
C TYR A 44 4.72 -3.20 -7.88
N ILE A 45 5.57 -2.78 -8.80
CA ILE A 45 5.63 -3.32 -10.16
C ILE A 45 7.08 -3.42 -10.64
N SER A 46 7.43 -4.51 -11.30
CA SER A 46 8.72 -4.67 -11.98
C SER A 46 8.66 -4.25 -13.44
N ALA A 47 9.83 -4.03 -14.04
CA ALA A 47 9.96 -3.74 -15.48
C ALA A 47 9.43 -4.86 -16.40
N ASN A 48 9.29 -6.10 -15.91
CA ASN A 48 8.68 -7.20 -16.65
C ASN A 48 7.18 -7.38 -16.36
N GLY A 49 6.54 -6.42 -15.68
CA GLY A 49 5.11 -6.42 -15.40
C GLY A 49 4.67 -7.33 -14.25
N LYS A 50 5.61 -7.86 -13.46
CA LYS A 50 5.28 -8.66 -12.27
C LYS A 50 4.89 -7.72 -11.12
N ALA A 51 3.68 -7.91 -10.61
CA ALA A 51 3.22 -7.36 -9.34
C ALA A 51 3.36 -8.39 -8.21
N ILE A 52 3.40 -7.92 -6.97
CA ILE A 52 3.32 -8.76 -5.76
C ILE A 52 2.10 -8.29 -4.94
N PRO A 53 1.60 -9.09 -4.00
CA PRO A 53 0.51 -8.67 -3.12
C PRO A 53 0.82 -7.32 -2.44
N PRO A 54 -0.15 -6.41 -2.31
CA PRO A 54 0.09 -5.11 -1.70
C PRO A 54 0.29 -5.21 -0.19
N VAL A 55 0.88 -4.16 0.38
CA VAL A 55 0.85 -3.91 1.83
C VAL A 55 -0.23 -2.86 2.10
N VAL A 56 -1.22 -3.19 2.91
CA VAL A 56 -2.34 -2.31 3.26
C VAL A 56 -2.18 -1.83 4.69
N ILE A 57 -2.20 -0.52 4.88
CA ILE A 57 -2.12 0.16 6.18
C ILE A 57 -3.49 0.72 6.52
N ILE A 58 -4.06 0.22 7.60
CA ILE A 58 -5.33 0.68 8.14
C ILE A 58 -5.05 1.67 9.29
N PRO A 59 -5.66 2.87 9.32
CA PRO A 59 -5.54 3.76 10.46
C PRO A 59 -6.19 3.12 11.69
N GLY A 60 -5.41 2.91 12.74
CA GLY A 60 -5.86 2.27 13.96
C GLY A 60 -4.73 1.62 14.76
N VAL A 61 -5.12 0.86 15.78
CA VAL A 61 -4.19 0.13 16.67
C VAL A 61 -4.44 -1.38 16.62
N ILE A 62 -5.66 -1.80 16.32
CA ILE A 62 -6.07 -3.21 16.29
C ILE A 62 -6.86 -3.46 15.01
N ILE A 63 -6.54 -4.57 14.35
CA ILE A 63 -7.29 -5.09 13.21
C ILE A 63 -8.37 -6.02 13.74
N MET A 64 -9.62 -5.81 13.34
CA MET A 64 -10.69 -6.78 13.57
C MET A 64 -10.84 -7.70 12.37
N VAL A 65 -10.82 -9.02 12.61
CA VAL A 65 -10.99 -10.03 11.55
C VAL A 65 -12.33 -9.86 10.83
N SER A 66 -13.36 -9.37 11.52
CA SER A 66 -14.68 -9.10 10.95
C SER A 66 -14.72 -8.00 9.88
N TRP A 67 -13.64 -7.24 9.69
CA TRP A 67 -13.55 -6.22 8.64
C TRP A 67 -13.25 -6.80 7.25
N PHE A 68 -12.82 -8.06 7.18
CA PHE A 68 -12.36 -8.65 5.94
C PHE A 68 -13.42 -9.49 5.25
N HIS A 69 -13.52 -9.32 3.94
CA HIS A 69 -14.30 -10.18 3.08
C HIS A 69 -13.58 -11.52 2.88
N GLU A 70 -14.33 -12.59 2.63
CA GLU A 70 -13.81 -13.94 2.32
C GLU A 70 -12.92 -14.00 1.07
N ASN A 71 -12.85 -12.92 0.28
CA ASN A 71 -12.07 -12.85 -0.96
C ASN A 71 -10.61 -12.43 -0.72
N ILE A 72 -10.22 -12.11 0.52
CA ILE A 72 -8.83 -11.81 0.84
C ILE A 72 -8.03 -13.11 0.83
N THR A 73 -7.02 -13.17 -0.04
CA THR A 73 -6.24 -14.38 -0.29
C THR A 73 -5.27 -14.72 0.84
N GLY A 74 -4.98 -13.74 1.70
CA GLY A 74 -4.01 -13.86 2.79
C GLY A 74 -2.57 -13.74 2.32
N HIS A 75 -2.36 -13.44 1.04
CA HIS A 75 -1.04 -13.11 0.49
C HIS A 75 -0.69 -11.65 0.69
N GLU A 76 -1.69 -10.79 0.86
CA GLU A 76 -1.54 -9.39 1.19
C GLU A 76 -1.02 -9.23 2.62
N VAL A 77 -0.21 -8.19 2.85
CA VAL A 77 0.17 -7.82 4.21
C VAL A 77 -0.79 -6.76 4.69
N ILE A 78 -1.54 -7.04 5.75
CA ILE A 78 -2.43 -6.05 6.36
C ILE A 78 -1.82 -5.63 7.70
N THR A 79 -1.56 -4.34 7.84
CA THR A 79 -0.96 -3.75 9.03
C THR A 79 -1.75 -2.51 9.46
N VAL A 80 -1.42 -2.01 10.64
CA VAL A 80 -2.05 -0.81 11.22
C VAL A 80 -0.99 0.21 11.61
N SER A 81 -1.37 1.48 11.49
CA SER A 81 -0.66 2.56 12.17
C SER A 81 -1.68 3.55 12.74
N PRO A 82 -1.42 4.21 13.88
CA PRO A 82 -2.37 5.17 14.45
C PRO A 82 -2.77 6.29 13.49
N THR A 83 -1.88 6.64 12.55
CA THR A 83 -2.09 7.71 11.58
C THR A 83 -2.61 7.21 10.23
N GLY A 84 -2.53 5.90 9.95
CA GLY A 84 -2.78 5.32 8.63
C GLY A 84 -1.65 5.53 7.61
N TYR A 85 -0.55 6.19 8.00
CA TYR A 85 0.63 6.38 7.15
C TYR A 85 1.71 5.35 7.41
N THR A 86 2.64 5.23 6.47
CA THR A 86 3.85 4.43 6.57
C THR A 86 4.79 4.97 7.65
N ASN A 87 5.59 4.07 8.22
CA ASN A 87 6.67 4.36 9.16
C ASN A 87 7.82 3.37 8.93
N GLU A 88 8.94 3.56 9.62
CA GLU A 88 10.14 2.72 9.47
C GLU A 88 9.86 1.23 9.66
N GLY A 89 9.04 0.85 10.65
CA GLY A 89 8.67 -0.54 10.89
C GLY A 89 7.87 -1.14 9.73
N ILE A 90 6.93 -0.37 9.17
CA ILE A 90 6.15 -0.78 8.00
C ILE A 90 7.04 -0.87 6.75
N CYS A 91 8.00 0.03 6.58
CA CYS A 91 8.98 -0.06 5.51
C CYS A 91 9.81 -1.36 5.60
N MET A 92 10.23 -1.75 6.80
CA MET A 92 10.94 -3.01 7.00
C MET A 92 10.07 -4.23 6.70
N VAL A 93 8.81 -4.23 7.12
CA VAL A 93 7.83 -5.27 6.77
C VAL A 93 7.64 -5.36 5.25
N TRP A 94 7.54 -4.22 4.57
CA TRP A 94 7.45 -4.18 3.11
C TRP A 94 8.72 -4.73 2.46
N LEU A 95 9.92 -4.39 2.95
CA LEU A 95 11.18 -4.90 2.41
C LEU A 95 11.29 -6.42 2.54
N ASP A 96 10.88 -6.98 3.68
CA ASP A 96 10.81 -8.43 3.88
C ASP A 96 9.83 -9.08 2.91
N HIS A 97 8.67 -8.47 2.71
CA HIS A 97 7.68 -8.91 1.74
C HIS A 97 8.25 -8.87 0.30
N PHE A 98 8.94 -7.80 -0.07
CA PHE A 98 9.60 -7.65 -1.37
C PHE A 98 10.66 -8.73 -1.61
N ILE A 99 11.56 -8.96 -0.63
CA ILE A 99 12.62 -9.98 -0.70
C ILE A 99 12.02 -11.36 -0.91
N LYS A 100 11.01 -11.71 -0.11
CA LYS A 100 10.31 -13.00 -0.19
C LYS A 100 9.69 -13.23 -1.57
N HIS A 101 8.96 -12.24 -2.09
CA HIS A 101 8.22 -12.40 -3.33
C HIS A 101 9.06 -12.26 -4.60
N ASN A 102 10.26 -11.68 -4.51
CA ASN A 102 11.19 -11.55 -5.65
C ASN A 102 12.40 -12.48 -5.57
N ASP A 103 12.44 -13.39 -4.59
CA ASP A 103 13.54 -14.35 -4.41
C ASP A 103 14.92 -13.66 -4.34
N CYS A 104 14.96 -12.53 -3.63
CA CYS A 104 16.20 -11.78 -3.39
C CYS A 104 17.05 -12.45 -2.31
N GLY A 105 18.34 -12.15 -2.28
CA GLY A 105 19.24 -12.69 -1.26
C GLY A 105 20.72 -12.51 -1.59
N PRO A 106 21.61 -12.78 -0.62
CA PRO A 106 23.06 -12.57 -0.77
C PRO A 106 23.68 -13.42 -1.89
N ASN A 107 23.08 -14.57 -2.21
CA ASN A 107 23.54 -15.49 -3.27
C ASN A 107 22.79 -15.32 -4.60
N LYS A 108 21.97 -14.26 -4.74
CA LYS A 108 21.12 -14.01 -5.92
C LYS A 108 21.69 -12.88 -6.79
N GLU A 109 20.97 -12.52 -7.85
CA GLU A 109 21.32 -11.40 -8.72
C GLU A 109 20.98 -10.04 -8.08
N TRP A 110 21.55 -8.96 -8.62
CA TRP A 110 21.28 -7.61 -8.14
C TRP A 110 19.94 -7.08 -8.66
N HIS A 111 19.19 -6.47 -7.77
CA HIS A 111 17.92 -5.80 -8.06
C HIS A 111 18.10 -4.28 -7.91
N ILE A 112 17.47 -3.49 -8.80
CA ILE A 112 17.41 -2.02 -8.68
C ILE A 112 16.00 -1.65 -8.24
N LEU A 113 15.86 -1.04 -7.07
CA LEU A 113 14.62 -0.57 -6.47
C LEU A 113 14.54 0.96 -6.55
N LEU A 114 13.52 1.46 -7.24
CA LEU A 114 13.17 2.87 -7.37
C LEU A 114 12.11 3.19 -6.31
N ILE A 115 12.42 4.09 -5.38
CA ILE A 115 11.54 4.46 -4.26
C ILE A 115 11.61 5.97 -4.01
N ASN A 116 10.45 6.58 -3.72
CA ASN A 116 10.39 8.01 -3.44
C ASN A 116 10.86 8.31 -2.00
N GLU A 117 11.66 9.37 -1.85
CA GLU A 117 12.60 9.63 -0.74
C GLU A 117 11.99 9.85 0.68
N VAL A 118 10.67 9.86 0.86
CA VAL A 118 10.10 10.44 2.09
C VAL A 118 9.95 9.48 3.28
N THR A 119 9.74 8.17 3.08
CA THR A 119 9.21 7.35 4.20
C THR A 119 10.10 6.20 4.69
N CYS A 120 11.04 5.70 3.87
CA CYS A 120 11.82 4.49 4.21
C CYS A 120 13.34 4.68 4.31
N HIS A 121 13.89 5.81 3.85
CA HIS A 121 15.34 5.99 3.70
C HIS A 121 16.08 6.48 4.94
N GLN A 122 15.37 6.92 5.98
CA GLN A 122 15.98 7.45 7.20
C GLN A 122 16.46 6.34 8.17
N ALA A 123 16.08 5.09 7.91
CA ALA A 123 16.50 3.95 8.71
C ALA A 123 17.71 3.26 8.09
N ASP A 124 18.88 3.37 8.74
CA ASP A 124 20.12 2.69 8.34
C ASP A 124 19.90 1.18 8.12
N ASP A 125 19.06 0.57 8.96
CA ASP A 125 18.70 -0.85 8.88
C ASP A 125 18.01 -1.23 7.56
N PHE A 126 17.20 -0.35 6.98
CA PHE A 126 16.53 -0.59 5.70
C PHE A 126 17.56 -0.69 4.57
N VAL A 127 18.49 0.28 4.52
CA VAL A 127 19.55 0.31 3.50
C VAL A 127 20.51 -0.87 3.68
N LEU A 128 20.92 -1.17 4.91
CA LEU A 128 21.80 -2.30 5.20
C LEU A 128 21.16 -3.64 4.81
N LYS A 129 19.88 -3.84 5.15
CA LYS A 129 19.14 -5.05 4.77
C LYS A 129 18.96 -5.15 3.25
N ALA A 130 18.69 -4.05 2.56
CA ALA A 130 18.61 -4.03 1.11
C ALA A 130 19.95 -4.45 0.48
N ILE A 131 21.07 -3.85 0.91
CA ILE A 131 22.41 -4.16 0.40
C ILE A 131 22.76 -5.64 0.65
N TYR A 132 22.50 -6.15 1.86
CA TYR A 132 22.74 -7.56 2.20
C TYR A 132 21.99 -8.52 1.26
N ASN A 133 20.78 -8.15 0.85
CA ASN A 133 19.95 -8.93 -0.08
C ASN A 133 20.17 -8.56 -1.56
N LYS A 134 21.27 -7.86 -1.89
CA LYS A 134 21.63 -7.41 -3.25
C LYS A 134 20.56 -6.55 -3.91
N ILE A 135 19.97 -5.64 -3.14
CA ILE A 135 19.02 -4.65 -3.61
C ILE A 135 19.71 -3.29 -3.56
N ARG A 136 19.87 -2.67 -4.73
CA ARG A 136 20.35 -1.30 -4.89
C ARG A 136 19.15 -0.36 -4.91
N ILE A 137 19.08 0.50 -3.92
CA ILE A 137 18.09 1.57 -3.82
C ILE A 137 18.56 2.75 -4.67
N VAL A 138 17.65 3.32 -5.47
CA VAL A 138 17.86 4.48 -6.35
C VAL A 138 16.71 5.45 -6.17
#